data_AF-A0A964N7B0-F1
#
_entry.id   AF-A0A964N7B0-F1
#
_cell.length_a   1.000
_cell.length_b   1.000
_cell.length_c   1.000
_cell.angle_alpha   90.00
_cell.angle_beta   90.00
_cell.angle_gamma   90.00
#
_symmetry.space_group_name_H-M   'P 1'
#
loop_
_entity.id
_entity.type
_entity.pdbx_description
1 polymer ?
#
loop_
_entity_poly.entity_id
_entity_poly.type
_entity_poly.pdbx_seq_one_letter_code
_entity_poly.pdbx_strand_id
1 'polypeptide(L)'
;MLWVPIVYAVIALVLIFGFGTRFPVGVGGAWAALTAVLASAALVLVFVALDRGKASIVVPVTSIYPIVTLIGSAVFLAEGVTVPKVVGTLLVVAGATLVTR
;
A
#
# COMPACT_ATOMS: atom_id res chain seq x y z
N MET A 1 13.35 -3.59 -13.84
CA MET A 1 12.52 -3.93 -12.66
C MET A 1 13.29 -4.68 -11.55
N LEU A 2 14.38 -5.40 -11.84
CA LEU A 2 15.18 -6.12 -10.82
C LEU A 2 15.98 -5.23 -9.85
N TRP A 3 16.21 -3.96 -10.16
CA TRP A 3 17.04 -3.09 -9.31
C TRP A 3 16.39 -2.77 -7.96
N VAL A 4 15.06 -2.72 -7.88
CA VAL A 4 14.31 -2.41 -6.65
C VAL A 4 14.53 -3.47 -5.56
N PRO A 5 14.32 -4.78 -5.81
CA PRO A 5 14.61 -5.81 -4.79
C PRO A 5 16.11 -5.88 -4.45
N ILE A 6 17.01 -5.60 -5.41
CA ILE A 6 18.45 -5.54 -5.13
C ILE A 6 18.76 -4.42 -4.14
N VAL A 7 18.22 -3.22 -4.36
CA VAL A 7 18.40 -2.09 -3.44
C VAL A 7 17.85 -2.41 -2.05
N TYR A 8 16.66 -3.00 -1.95
CA TYR A 8 16.11 -3.42 -0.66
C TYR A 8 16.98 -4.48 0.05
N ALA A 9 17.52 -5.44 -0.70
CA ALA A 9 18.43 -6.45 -0.16
C ALA A 9 19.74 -5.83 0.35
N VAL A 10 20.33 -4.91 -0.42
CA VAL A 10 21.55 -4.20 -0.02
C VAL A 10 21.31 -3.37 1.25
N ILE A 11 20.21 -2.61 1.31
CA ILE A 11 19.85 -1.83 2.51
C ILE A 11 19.66 -2.76 3.72
N ALA A 12 18.94 -3.88 3.55
CA ALA A 12 18.73 -4.83 4.63
C ALA A 12 20.07 -5.43 5.14
N LEU A 13 20.97 -5.82 4.23
CA LEU A 13 22.30 -6.33 4.59
C LEU A 13 23.12 -5.26 5.33
N VAL A 14 23.12 -4.01 4.85
CA VAL A 14 23.82 -2.90 5.51
C VAL A 14 23.27 -2.64 6.91
N LEU A 15 21.95 -2.72 7.11
CA LEU A 15 21.34 -2.53 8.43
C LEU A 15 21.67 -3.67 9.40
N ILE A 16 21.73 -4.91 8.90
CA ILE A 16 22.05 -6.08 9.72
C ILE A 16 23.54 -6.08 10.11
N PHE A 17 24.43 -5.91 9.13
CA PHE A 17 25.88 -5.96 9.37
C PHE A 17 26.44 -4.67 9.97
N GLY A 18 25.86 -3.50 9.64
CA GLY A 18 26.33 -2.20 10.10
C GLY A 18 25.75 -1.75 11.45
N PHE A 19 24.48 -2.08 11.74
CA PHE A 19 23.79 -1.62 12.95
C PHE A 19 23.37 -2.75 13.90
N GLY A 20 23.71 -4.00 13.60
CA GLY A 20 23.39 -5.15 14.45
C GLY A 20 21.89 -5.40 14.62
N THR A 21 21.07 -4.90 13.68
CA THR A 21 19.62 -5.06 13.74
C THR A 21 19.27 -6.54 13.61
N ARG A 22 18.47 -7.04 14.56
CA ARG A 22 18.03 -8.43 14.57
C ARG A 22 16.78 -8.56 13.70
N PHE A 23 16.69 -9.66 12.94
CA PHE A 23 15.46 -10.00 12.25
C PHE A 23 14.32 -10.09 13.28
N PRO A 24 13.24 -9.31 13.11
CA PRO A 24 12.13 -9.36 14.04
C PRO A 24 11.39 -10.69 13.81
N VAL A 25 11.68 -11.71 14.62
CA VAL A 25 10.99 -13.02 14.58
C VAL A 25 9.76 -13.08 15.50
N GLY A 26 9.37 -11.94 16.09
CA GLY A 26 8.17 -11.82 16.93
C GLY A 26 6.94 -11.29 16.17
N VAL A 27 5.97 -10.76 16.92
CA VAL A 27 4.72 -10.19 16.38
C VAL A 27 4.97 -9.11 15.32
N GLY A 28 6.00 -8.27 15.49
CA GLY A 28 6.39 -7.28 14.48
C GLY A 28 6.84 -7.90 13.15
N GLY A 29 7.50 -9.06 13.19
CA GLY A 29 7.85 -9.84 12.01
C GLY A 29 6.64 -10.41 11.29
N ALA A 30 5.67 -10.92 12.05
CA ALA A 30 4.42 -11.42 11.51
C ALA A 30 3.63 -10.31 10.77
N TRP A 31 3.56 -9.11 11.36
CA TRP A 31 2.97 -7.95 10.67
C TRP A 31 3.73 -7.57 9.41
N ALA A 32 5.07 -7.57 9.42
CA ALA A 32 5.88 -7.30 8.24
C ALA A 32 5.70 -8.35 7.14
N ALA A 33 5.58 -9.63 7.50
CA ALA A 33 5.29 -10.71 6.55
C ALA A 33 3.90 -10.56 5.93
N LEU A 34 2.89 -10.24 6.77
CA LEU A 34 1.52 -10.00 6.30
C LEU A 34 1.46 -8.83 5.32
N THR A 35 2.11 -7.70 5.62
CA THR A 35 2.14 -6.54 4.71
C THR A 35 2.84 -6.89 3.40
N ALA A 36 3.93 -7.65 3.44
CA ALA A 36 4.64 -8.10 2.23
C ALA A 36 3.76 -8.98 1.33
N VAL A 37 3.00 -9.92 1.92
CA VAL A 37 2.07 -10.78 1.19
C VAL A 37 0.93 -9.96 0.59
N LEU A 38 0.30 -9.09 1.38
CA LEU A 38 -0.81 -8.26 0.91
C LEU A 38 -0.38 -7.27 -0.19
N ALA A 39 0.77 -6.62 -0.04
CA ALA A 39 1.31 -5.71 -1.05
C ALA A 39 1.65 -6.43 -2.35
N SER A 40 2.26 -7.62 -2.26
CA SER A 40 2.61 -8.43 -3.42
C SER A 40 1.36 -8.93 -4.14
N ALA A 41 0.36 -9.41 -3.39
CA ALA A 41 -0.93 -9.82 -3.94
C ALA A 41 -1.66 -8.64 -4.62
N ALA A 42 -1.70 -7.48 -3.98
CA ALA A 42 -2.28 -6.27 -4.57
C ALA A 42 -1.59 -5.89 -5.87
N LEU A 43 -0.26 -5.95 -5.93
CA LEU A 43 0.49 -5.66 -7.15
C LEU A 43 0.14 -6.63 -8.29
N VAL A 44 0.05 -7.93 -8.00
CA VAL A 44 -0.38 -8.94 -9.00
C VAL A 44 -1.79 -8.64 -9.49
N LEU A 45 -2.73 -8.30 -8.60
CA LEU A 45 -4.09 -7.94 -8.97
C LEU A 45 -4.14 -6.68 -9.85
N VAL A 46 -3.29 -5.68 -9.57
CA VAL A 46 -3.17 -4.49 -10.42
C VAL A 46 -2.65 -4.85 -11.80
N PHE A 47 -1.64 -5.71 -11.91
CA PHE A 47 -1.16 -6.18 -13.22
C PHE A 47 -2.23 -6.95 -13.99
N VAL A 48 -2.98 -7.83 -13.32
CA VAL A 48 -4.12 -8.54 -13.93
C VAL A 48 -5.20 -7.56 -14.40
N ALA A 49 -5.48 -6.51 -13.63
CA ALA A 49 -6.44 -5.48 -14.01
C ALA A 49 -5.96 -4.65 -15.21
N LEU A 50 -4.66 -4.32 -15.26
CA LEU A 50 -4.03 -3.62 -16.39
C LEU A 50 -3.99 -4.47 -17.66
N ASP A 51 -3.88 -5.79 -17.53
CA ASP A 51 -3.92 -6.71 -18.68
C ASP A 51 -5.33 -6.78 -19.29
N ARG A 52 -6.37 -6.68 -18.45
CA ARG A 52 -7.78 -6.76 -18.87
C ARG A 52 -8.45 -5.42 -19.17
N GLY A 53 -7.79 -4.30 -18.89
CA GLY A 53 -8.41 -2.97 -18.92
C GLY A 53 -7.43 -1.86 -19.30
N LYS A 54 -7.97 -0.67 -19.58
CA LYS A 54 -7.14 0.48 -19.94
C LYS A 54 -6.41 1.03 -18.71
N ALA A 55 -5.12 1.32 -18.85
CA ALA A 55 -4.33 1.96 -17.79
C ALA A 55 -4.95 3.29 -17.32
N SER A 56 -5.59 4.05 -18.22
CA SER A 56 -6.29 5.30 -17.90
C SER A 56 -7.49 5.13 -16.95
N ILE A 57 -7.98 3.90 -16.77
CA ILE A 57 -9.08 3.56 -15.86
C ILE A 57 -8.52 2.89 -14.61
N VAL A 58 -7.63 1.90 -14.79
CA VAL A 58 -7.11 1.10 -13.67
C VAL A 58 -6.25 1.94 -12.71
N VAL A 59 -5.41 2.83 -13.23
CA VAL A 59 -4.51 3.65 -12.39
C VAL A 59 -5.28 4.62 -11.50
N PRO A 60 -6.25 5.42 -12.01
CA PRO A 60 -7.07 6.25 -11.13
C PRO A 60 -7.89 5.44 -10.12
N VAL A 61 -8.49 4.32 -10.54
CA VAL A 61 -9.29 3.48 -9.64
C VAL A 61 -8.46 2.91 -8.49
N THR A 62 -7.25 2.41 -8.76
CA THR A 62 -6.35 1.90 -7.71
C THR A 62 -5.85 2.99 -6.76
N SER A 63 -5.88 4.25 -7.19
CA SER A 63 -5.51 5.41 -6.35
C SER A 63 -6.58 5.76 -5.30
N ILE A 64 -7.74 5.11 -5.32
CA ILE A 64 -8.83 5.28 -4.34
C ILE A 64 -8.54 4.52 -3.01
N TYR A 65 -7.34 3.96 -2.83
CA TYR A 65 -6.91 3.31 -1.59
C TYR A 65 -7.08 4.12 -0.29
N PRO A 66 -7.12 5.48 -0.27
CA PRO A 66 -7.41 6.23 0.96
C PRO A 66 -8.74 5.85 1.63
N ILE A 67 -9.73 5.36 0.88
CA ILE A 67 -10.97 4.81 1.49
C ILE A 67 -10.63 3.63 2.41
N VAL A 68 -9.83 2.69 1.91
CA VAL A 68 -9.43 1.49 2.65
C VAL A 68 -8.59 1.88 3.87
N THR A 69 -7.67 2.84 3.70
CA THR A 69 -6.86 3.36 4.81
C THR A 69 -7.73 4.05 5.87
N LEU A 70 -8.73 4.85 5.48
CA LEU A 70 -9.61 5.53 6.42
C LEU A 70 -10.43 4.52 7.23
N ILE A 71 -11.05 3.55 6.56
CA ILE A 71 -11.80 2.47 7.23
C ILE A 71 -10.87 1.67 8.16
N GLY A 72 -9.69 1.29 7.67
CA GLY A 72 -8.70 0.57 8.45
C GLY A 72 -8.27 1.33 9.70
N SER A 73 -8.01 2.64 9.59
CA SER A 73 -7.63 3.48 10.74
C SER A 73 -8.74 3.56 11.79
N ALA A 74 -10.00 3.65 11.37
CA ALA A 74 -11.15 3.67 12.29
C ALA A 74 -11.36 2.32 13.01
N VAL A 75 -11.18 1.20 12.29
CA VAL A 75 -11.44 -0.15 12.84
C VAL A 75 -10.27 -0.68 13.68
N PHE A 76 -9.03 -0.56 13.19
CA PHE A 76 -7.86 -1.17 13.83
C PHE A 76 -7.16 -0.25 14.83
N LEU A 77 -7.12 1.06 14.55
CA LEU A 77 -6.44 2.03 15.41
C LEU A 77 -7.42 2.80 16.32
N ALA A 78 -8.73 2.57 16.17
CA ALA A 78 -9.80 3.31 16.86
C ALA A 78 -9.64 4.84 16.74
N GLU A 79 -9.04 5.31 15.64
CA GLU A 79 -8.89 6.75 15.41
C GLU A 79 -10.22 7.40 15.09
N GLY A 80 -10.45 8.60 15.64
CA GLY A 80 -11.60 9.41 15.31
C GLY A 80 -11.62 9.77 13.82
N VAL A 81 -12.71 9.40 13.14
CA VAL A 81 -12.97 9.81 11.76
C VAL A 81 -13.38 11.28 11.76
N THR A 82 -12.42 12.16 11.47
CA THR A 82 -12.64 13.61 11.48
C THR A 82 -13.21 14.08 10.13
N VAL A 83 -13.98 15.18 10.16
CA VAL A 83 -14.57 15.78 8.96
C VAL A 83 -13.54 16.03 7.84
N PRO A 84 -12.33 16.56 8.12
CA PRO A 84 -11.32 16.74 7.06
C PRO A 84 -10.87 15.43 6.41
N LYS A 85 -10.71 14.34 7.17
CA LYS A 85 -10.33 13.02 6.62
C LYS A 85 -11.41 12.49 5.66
N VAL A 86 -12.67 12.66 6.02
CA VAL A 86 -13.80 12.24 5.17
C VAL A 86 -13.87 13.07 3.89
N VAL A 87 -13.83 14.40 4.02
CA VAL A 87 -13.88 15.31 2.86
C VAL A 87 -12.70 15.06 1.91
N GLY A 88 -11.49 14.93 2.44
CA GLY A 88 -10.30 14.61 1.63
C GLY A 88 -10.44 13.27 0.91
N THR A 89 -10.95 12.24 1.60
CA THR A 89 -11.20 10.93 0.98
C THR A 89 -12.22 11.05 -0.15
N LEU A 90 -13.36 11.73 0.08
CA LEU A 90 -14.39 11.95 -0.93
C LEU A 90 -13.84 12.71 -2.16
N LEU A 91 -12.98 13.70 -1.95
CA LEU A 91 -12.31 14.42 -3.04
C LEU A 91 -11.41 13.51 -3.87
N VAL A 92 -10.67 12.58 -3.25
CA VAL A 92 -9.87 11.58 -3.97
C VAL A 92 -10.78 10.68 -4.82
N VAL A 93 -11.90 10.20 -4.26
CA VAL A 93 -12.87 9.39 -5.03
C VAL A 93 -13.41 10.19 -6.21
N ALA A 94 -13.87 11.42 -5.97
CA ALA A 94 -14.42 12.29 -7.01
C ALA A 94 -13.41 12.52 -8.13
N GLY A 95 -12.15 12.86 -7.79
CA GLY A 95 -11.08 13.05 -8.76
C GLY A 95 -10.81 11.79 -9.60
N ALA A 96 -10.70 10.63 -8.95
CA ALA A 96 -10.47 9.37 -9.65
C ALA A 96 -11.62 9.03 -10.61
N THR A 97 -12.88 9.22 -10.18
CA THR A 97 -14.05 8.98 -11.05
C THR A 97 -14.12 9.95 -12.23
N LEU A 98 -13.71 11.21 -12.06
CA LEU A 98 -13.68 12.20 -13.13
C LEU A 98 -12.65 11.84 -14.21
N VAL A 99 -11.45 11.40 -13.81
CA VAL A 99 -10.38 10.99 -14.75
C VAL A 99 -10.72 9.70 -15.49
N THR A 100 -11.53 8.84 -14.88
CA THR A 100 -11.87 7.51 -15.40
C THR A 100 -13.00 7.52 -16.43
N ARG A 101 -13.75 8.62 -16.55
CA ARG A 101 -14.83 8.80 -17.53
C ARG A 101 -14.29 9.18 -18.90
#